data_AF-A0A1Y3ASK7-F1
#
_entry.id   AF-A0A1Y3ASK7-F1
#
_cell.length_a   1.000
_cell.length_b   1.000
_cell.length_c   1.000
_cell.angle_alpha   90.00
_cell.angle_beta   90.00
_cell.angle_gamma   90.00
#
_symmetry.space_group_name_H-M   'P 1'
#
loop_
_entity.id
_entity.type
_entity.pdbx_description
1 polymer ?
#
loop_
_entity_poly.entity_id
_entity_poly.type
_entity_poly.pdbx_seq_one_letter_code
_entity_poly.pdbx_strand_id
1 'polypeptide(L)'
;WSSSTSTTIRPRYHTLYACEGNSLEIQCEEGTHINLIRANFGRFSISVCNEQGNVDWSVNCMAHRSFRVIQERCAGRSRCRIEATVSTFNEDACPRVHKYLEVHFNCTKPRSSLFNTSVQQQQQH
;
A
#
# COMPACT_ATOMS: atom_id res chain seq x y z
N TRP A 1 -8.46 -35.31 -21.83
CA TRP A 1 -9.35 -34.32 -21.20
C TRP A 1 -8.49 -33.23 -20.58
N SER A 2 -8.52 -32.04 -21.15
CA SER A 2 -7.69 -30.90 -20.69
C SER A 2 -8.48 -30.13 -19.65
N SER A 3 -8.19 -30.33 -18.37
CA SER A 3 -8.86 -29.62 -17.29
C SER A 3 -8.25 -28.23 -17.11
N SER A 4 -8.85 -27.24 -17.75
CA SER A 4 -8.59 -25.82 -17.48
C SER A 4 -9.17 -25.47 -16.11
N THR A 5 -8.37 -25.55 -15.05
CA THR A 5 -8.72 -24.95 -13.75
C THR A 5 -8.69 -23.42 -13.90
N SER A 6 -9.86 -22.83 -14.04
CA SER A 6 -10.08 -21.40 -13.81
C SER A 6 -9.87 -21.12 -12.32
N THR A 7 -8.62 -20.91 -11.92
CA THR A 7 -8.28 -20.45 -10.59
C THR A 7 -8.68 -18.99 -10.48
N THR A 8 -9.78 -18.69 -9.80
CA THR A 8 -10.09 -17.32 -9.41
C THR A 8 -8.93 -16.81 -8.54
N ILE A 9 -8.07 -15.94 -9.09
CA ILE A 9 -6.92 -15.40 -8.38
C ILE A 9 -7.45 -14.47 -7.29
N ARG A 10 -7.55 -14.96 -6.05
CA ARG A 10 -7.86 -14.10 -4.90
C ARG A 10 -6.66 -13.20 -4.63
N PRO A 11 -6.82 -11.86 -4.61
CA PRO A 11 -5.70 -10.98 -4.32
C PRO A 11 -5.22 -11.19 -2.89
N ARG A 12 -3.91 -11.38 -2.72
CA ARG A 12 -3.26 -11.45 -1.41
C ARG A 12 -3.09 -10.05 -0.86
N TYR A 13 -3.73 -9.76 0.26
CA TYR A 13 -3.63 -8.48 0.94
C TYR A 13 -2.52 -8.52 1.98
N HIS A 14 -1.77 -7.43 2.07
CA HIS A 14 -0.64 -7.27 2.96
C HIS A 14 -0.81 -6.00 3.80
N THR A 15 -0.36 -6.08 5.05
CA THR A 15 -0.26 -4.93 5.95
C THR A 15 1.16 -4.85 6.49
N LEU A 16 1.76 -3.67 6.42
CA LEU A 16 3.08 -3.39 6.96
C LEU A 16 3.03 -2.18 7.89
N TYR A 17 3.95 -2.18 8.86
CA TYR A 17 4.09 -1.13 9.86
C TYR A 17 5.53 -0.63 9.94
N ALA A 18 5.71 0.66 10.20
CA ALA A 18 6.98 1.24 10.64
C ALA A 18 6.72 2.30 11.71
N CYS A 19 7.41 2.20 12.83
CA CYS A 19 7.31 3.19 13.90
C CYS A 19 7.86 4.55 13.44
N GLU A 20 7.41 5.64 14.05
CA GLU A 20 7.93 6.98 13.79
C GLU A 20 9.47 7.01 13.87
N GLY A 21 10.11 7.59 12.85
CA GLY A 21 11.56 7.61 12.69
C GLY A 21 12.16 6.43 11.91
N ASN A 22 11.42 5.33 11.71
CA ASN A 22 11.91 4.16 10.96
C ASN A 22 11.52 4.19 9.47
N SER A 23 12.14 3.32 8.67
CA SER A 23 11.74 3.08 7.28
C SER A 23 10.82 1.88 7.14
N LEU A 24 9.81 1.99 6.26
CA LEU A 24 8.99 0.90 5.77
C LEU A 24 9.44 0.51 4.35
N GLU A 25 9.58 -0.78 4.09
CA GLU A 25 9.92 -1.31 2.76
C GLU A 25 8.79 -2.21 2.23
N ILE A 26 8.27 -1.86 1.06
CA ILE A 26 7.26 -2.63 0.34
C ILE A 26 7.93 -3.32 -0.83
N GLN A 27 7.72 -4.62 -0.99
CA GLN A 27 8.20 -5.38 -2.13
C GLN A 27 7.13 -6.33 -2.64
N CYS A 28 6.96 -6.32 -3.96
CA CYS A 28 6.12 -7.25 -4.71
C CYS A 28 6.99 -8.24 -5.48
N GLU A 29 6.42 -9.40 -5.78
CA GLU A 29 7.05 -10.43 -6.60
C GLU A 29 7.28 -9.92 -8.03
N GLU A 30 8.23 -10.54 -8.74
CA GLU A 30 8.58 -10.18 -10.11
C GLU A 30 7.34 -10.16 -11.03
N GLY A 31 7.26 -9.14 -11.89
CA GLY A 31 6.13 -8.96 -12.81
C GLY A 31 4.84 -8.45 -12.15
N THR A 32 4.87 -8.09 -10.86
CA THR A 32 3.74 -7.44 -10.16
C THR A 32 4.15 -6.08 -9.60
N HIS A 33 3.17 -5.25 -9.30
CA HIS A 33 3.36 -3.91 -8.77
C HIS A 33 2.46 -3.66 -7.56
N ILE A 34 2.90 -2.73 -6.72
CA ILE A 34 2.19 -2.27 -5.54
C ILE A 34 0.91 -1.57 -5.98
N ASN A 35 -0.22 -2.11 -5.54
CA ASN A 35 -1.51 -1.44 -5.58
C ASN A 35 -1.91 -1.11 -4.14
N LEU A 36 -1.86 0.19 -3.83
CA LEU A 36 -2.14 0.73 -2.50
C LEU A 36 -3.65 0.72 -2.23
N ILE A 37 -4.03 0.33 -1.02
CA ILE A 37 -5.43 0.23 -0.60
C ILE A 37 -5.73 1.24 0.49
N ARG A 38 -4.88 1.31 1.53
CA ARG A 38 -4.96 2.29 2.62
C ARG A 38 -3.57 2.63 3.13
N ALA A 39 -3.43 3.82 3.70
CA ALA A 39 -2.21 4.23 4.36
C ALA A 39 -2.48 5.33 5.39
N ASN A 40 -1.81 5.25 6.54
CA ASN A 40 -1.90 6.25 7.60
C ASN A 40 -0.55 6.40 8.31
N PHE A 41 -0.07 7.63 8.47
CA PHE A 41 1.01 7.99 9.40
C PHE A 41 0.39 8.65 10.63
N GLY A 42 0.06 7.83 11.61
CA GLY A 42 -0.74 8.24 12.76
C GLY A 42 -0.78 7.12 13.79
N ARG A 43 -1.93 6.90 14.41
CA ARG A 43 -2.12 5.82 15.39
C ARG A 43 -3.60 5.42 15.47
N PHE A 44 -3.87 4.15 15.22
CA PHE A 44 -5.20 3.51 15.37
C PHE A 44 -5.23 2.37 16.40
N SER A 45 -4.07 1.96 16.89
CA SER A 45 -3.94 0.94 17.93
C SER A 45 -2.96 1.39 19.00
N ILE A 46 -3.29 1.07 20.24
CA ILE A 46 -2.41 1.32 21.38
C ILE A 46 -1.23 0.34 21.40
N SER A 47 -1.35 -0.85 20.78
CA SER A 47 -0.35 -1.91 20.88
C SER A 47 0.81 -1.80 19.90
N VAL A 48 0.61 -1.16 18.74
CA VAL A 48 1.63 -1.07 17.68
C VAL A 48 2.66 0.01 18.04
N CYS A 49 3.96 -0.28 17.93
CA CYS A 49 5.03 0.69 18.22
C CYS A 49 4.87 1.36 19.60
N ASN A 50 4.62 0.54 20.63
CA ASN A 50 4.40 0.97 22.00
C ASN A 50 5.09 0.05 23.01
N GLU A 51 6.41 -0.08 22.88
CA GLU A 51 7.22 -0.98 23.71
C GLU A 51 7.16 -0.61 25.20
N GLN A 52 6.96 0.67 25.52
CA GLN A 52 6.87 1.18 26.89
C GLN A 52 5.45 1.05 27.49
N GLY A 53 4.48 0.54 26.73
CA GLY A 53 3.12 0.31 27.22
C GLY A 53 2.38 1.59 27.62
N ASN A 54 2.62 2.71 26.92
CA ASN A 54 1.88 3.96 27.17
C ASN A 54 0.40 3.78 26.83
N VAL A 55 -0.50 4.04 27.78
CA VAL A 55 -1.96 3.89 27.60
C VAL A 55 -2.69 5.21 27.34
N ASP A 56 -1.99 6.34 27.45
CA ASP A 56 -2.56 7.69 27.37
C ASP A 56 -2.55 8.25 25.93
N TRP A 57 -1.89 7.57 25.00
CA TRP A 57 -1.86 7.99 23.60
C TRP A 57 -3.21 7.80 22.93
N SER A 58 -3.66 8.85 22.22
CA SER A 58 -4.84 8.76 21.37
C SER A 58 -4.64 7.75 20.25
N VAL A 59 -5.62 6.88 20.07
CA VAL A 59 -5.76 5.96 18.93
C VAL A 59 -6.70 6.50 17.85
N ASN A 60 -7.13 7.75 17.97
CA ASN A 60 -7.91 8.45 16.95
C ASN A 60 -7.00 9.45 16.23
N CYS A 61 -5.86 8.98 15.70
CA CYS A 61 -4.89 9.82 15.00
C CYS A 61 -4.75 9.39 13.54
N MET A 62 -5.21 10.26 12.64
CA MET A 62 -5.14 10.07 11.20
C MET A 62 -4.48 11.27 10.54
N ALA A 63 -3.44 11.03 9.72
CA ALA A 63 -2.90 12.03 8.82
C ALA A 63 -3.54 11.89 7.44
N HIS A 64 -4.21 12.94 6.98
CA HIS A 64 -5.01 12.87 5.75
C HIS A 64 -4.15 12.80 4.48
N ARG A 65 -2.89 13.28 4.54
CA ARG A 65 -1.96 13.23 3.40
C ARG A 65 -1.32 11.88 3.19
N SER A 66 -1.39 10.97 4.16
CA SER A 66 -0.64 9.70 4.13
C SER A 66 -0.92 8.88 2.89
N PHE A 67 -2.18 8.69 2.52
CA PHE A 67 -2.54 7.93 1.33
C PHE A 67 -1.95 8.54 0.06
N ARG A 68 -2.15 9.85 -0.16
CA ARG A 68 -1.66 10.53 -1.36
C ARG A 68 -0.15 10.44 -1.49
N VAL A 69 0.59 10.68 -0.41
CA VAL A 69 2.07 10.63 -0.43
C VAL A 69 2.58 9.23 -0.79
N ILE A 70 1.99 8.17 -0.23
CA ILE A 70 2.39 6.80 -0.55
C ILE A 70 1.95 6.40 -1.95
N GLN A 71 0.75 6.80 -2.36
CA GLN A 71 0.24 6.56 -3.71
C GLN A 71 1.22 7.11 -4.76
N GLU A 72 1.63 8.37 -4.61
CA GLU A 72 2.58 9.04 -5.53
C GLU A 72 3.96 8.39 -5.53
N ARG A 73 4.44 7.92 -4.38
CA ARG A 73 5.81 7.39 -4.24
C ARG A 73 5.93 5.90 -4.57
N CYS A 74 4.91 5.10 -4.30
CA CYS A 74 4.99 3.64 -4.34
C CYS A 74 4.10 2.96 -5.37
N ALA A 75 2.92 3.49 -5.67
CA ALA A 75 1.97 2.75 -6.49
C ALA A 75 2.52 2.52 -7.91
N GLY A 76 2.27 1.33 -8.46
CA GLY A 76 2.79 0.93 -9.76
C GLY A 76 4.27 0.51 -9.77
N ARG A 77 5.00 0.65 -8.66
CA ARG A 77 6.37 0.14 -8.52
C ARG A 77 6.37 -1.28 -7.94
N SER A 78 7.41 -2.06 -8.21
CA SER A 78 7.60 -3.38 -7.58
C SER A 78 8.26 -3.28 -6.19
N ARG A 79 9.02 -2.22 -5.93
CA ARG A 79 9.68 -1.95 -4.65
C ARG A 79 9.55 -0.48 -4.28
N CYS A 80 9.32 -0.20 -3.01
CA CYS A 80 9.25 1.15 -2.47
C CYS A 80 9.80 1.20 -1.04
N ARG A 81 10.54 2.25 -0.70
CA ARG A 81 10.98 2.54 0.67
C ARG A 81 10.50 3.92 1.08
N ILE A 82 9.90 4.04 2.26
CA ILE A 82 9.35 5.28 2.81
C ILE A 82 9.77 5.43 4.27
N GLU A 83 10.17 6.65 4.66
CA GLU A 83 10.43 6.99 6.06
C GLU A 83 9.15 7.42 6.76
N ALA A 84 8.90 6.89 7.96
CA ALA A 84 7.76 7.23 8.79
C ALA A 84 8.03 8.50 9.60
N THR A 85 8.03 9.66 8.93
CA THR A 85 8.39 10.95 9.53
C THR A 85 7.40 12.06 9.17
N VAL A 86 7.25 13.05 10.07
CA VAL A 86 6.40 14.25 9.82
C VAL A 86 6.82 14.97 8.53
N SER A 87 8.12 15.04 8.24
CA SER A 87 8.64 15.67 7.02
C SER A 87 8.26 14.91 5.75
N THR A 88 8.20 13.57 5.80
CA THR A 88 7.77 12.77 4.65
C THR A 88 6.32 13.06 4.26
N PHE A 89 5.44 13.21 5.26
CA PHE A 89 4.01 13.42 5.06
C PHE A 89 3.59 14.89 5.03
N ASN A 90 4.49 15.80 5.42
CA ASN A 90 4.23 17.23 5.57
C ASN A 90 2.98 17.51 6.41
N GLU A 91 2.83 16.75 7.51
CA GLU A 91 1.66 16.78 8.40
C GLU A 91 2.05 16.13 9.75
N ASP A 92 1.71 16.80 10.87
CA ASP A 92 1.75 16.20 12.21
C ASP A 92 0.32 16.16 12.76
N ALA A 93 -0.39 15.06 12.49
CA ALA A 93 -1.81 14.93 12.80
C ALA A 93 -2.12 14.80 14.30
N CYS A 94 -1.15 14.38 15.11
CA CYS A 94 -1.32 14.23 16.55
C CYS A 94 -0.01 14.53 17.29
N PRO A 95 0.26 15.81 17.58
CA PRO A 95 1.42 16.20 18.35
C PRO A 95 1.47 15.49 19.71
N ARG A 96 2.67 15.04 20.10
CA ARG A 96 2.96 14.29 21.35
C ARG A 96 2.47 12.84 21.40
N VAL A 97 1.87 12.33 20.32
CA VAL A 97 1.62 10.89 20.15
C VAL A 97 2.75 10.32 19.31
N HIS A 98 3.35 9.21 19.78
CA HIS A 98 4.32 8.46 18.98
C HIS A 98 3.56 7.75 17.86
N LYS A 99 3.78 8.15 16.60
CA LYS A 99 3.02 7.64 15.45
C LYS A 99 3.64 6.35 14.91
N TYR A 100 2.93 5.73 13.98
CA TYR A 100 3.47 4.71 13.10
C TYR A 100 2.84 4.86 11.71
N LEU A 101 3.60 4.47 10.70
CA LEU A 101 3.13 4.30 9.35
C LEU A 101 2.49 2.92 9.22
N GLU A 102 1.22 2.85 8.86
CA GLU A 102 0.49 1.64 8.52
C GLU A 102 0.11 1.68 7.04
N VAL A 103 0.47 0.63 6.29
CA VAL A 103 0.20 0.53 4.85
C VAL A 103 -0.48 -0.78 4.52
N HIS A 104 -1.63 -0.70 3.85
CA HIS A 104 -2.39 -1.83 3.33
C HIS A 104 -2.28 -1.82 1.82
N PHE A 105 -1.82 -2.92 1.23
CA PHE A 105 -1.63 -3.04 -0.22
C PHE A 105 -1.83 -4.48 -0.70
N ASN A 106 -1.88 -4.65 -2.01
CA ASN A 106 -1.67 -5.94 -2.65
C ASN A 106 -0.73 -5.77 -3.85
N CYS A 107 -0.27 -6.89 -4.40
CA CYS A 107 0.55 -6.91 -5.59
C CYS A 107 -0.30 -7.35 -6.79
N THR A 108 -0.35 -6.52 -7.83
CA THR A 108 -1.16 -6.76 -9.03
C THR A 108 -0.29 -6.85 -10.26
N LYS A 109 -0.67 -7.68 -11.23
CA LYS A 109 -0.02 -7.66 -12.55
C LYS A 109 -0.37 -6.36 -13.27
N PRO A 110 0.56 -5.77 -14.05
CA PRO A 110 0.21 -4.73 -15.02
C PRO A 110 -0.98 -5.22 -15.85
N ARG A 111 -1.94 -4.34 -16.14
CA ARG A 111 -2.95 -4.67 -17.14
C ARG A 111 -2.21 -4.94 -18.43
N SER A 112 -2.14 -6.22 -18.83
CA SER A 112 -1.73 -6.56 -20.18
C SER A 112 -2.66 -5.79 -21.11
N SER A 113 -2.11 -5.05 -22.07
CA SER A 113 -2.82 -4.49 -23.21
C SER A 113 -3.35 -5.64 -24.08
N LEU A 114 -4.33 -6.38 -23.55
CA LEU A 114 -5.20 -7.26 -24.31
C LEU A 114 -6.33 -6.40 -24.88
N PHE A 115 -5.95 -5.39 -25.67
CA PHE A 115 -6.82 -4.99 -26.77
C PHE A 115 -6.56 -6.02 -27.86
N ASN A 116 -7.52 -6.93 -28.03
CA ASN A 116 -7.53 -7.88 -29.14
C ASN A 116 -7.39 -7.13 -30.46
N THR A 117 -6.25 -7.27 -31.13
CA THR A 117 -6.09 -6.91 -32.55
C THR A 117 -6.80 -7.94 -33.44
N SER A 118 -8.09 -8.20 -33.20
CA SER A 118 -8.89 -9.14 -33.99
C SER A 118 -10.31 -8.65 -34.30
N VAL A 119 -10.48 -7.33 -34.52
CA VAL A 119 -11.72 -6.76 -35.10
C VAL A 119 -11.47 -5.93 -36.38
N GLN A 120 -10.37 -6.16 -37.13
CA GLN A 120 -10.23 -5.57 -38.47
C GLN A 120 -9.67 -6.54 -39.53
N GLN A 121 -10.25 -7.73 -39.64
CA GLN A 121 -10.27 -8.47 -40.91
C GLN A 121 -11.65 -9.13 -41.11
N GLN A 122 -12.67 -8.31 -41.32
CA GLN A 122 -13.85 -8.69 -42.11
C GLN A 122 -14.60 -7.45 -42.62
N GLN A 123 -14.02 -6.82 -43.64
CA GLN A 123 -14.81 -6.17 -44.70
C GLN A 123 -13.94 -6.09 -45.96
N GLN A 124 -13.78 -7.26 -46.60
CA GLN A 124 -13.75 -7.33 -48.06
C GLN A 124 -15.16 -7.71 -48.49
N HIS A 125 -15.93 -6.70 -48.89
CA HIS A 125 -16.68 -6.70 -50.14
C HIS A 125 -16.63 -5.28 -50.69
#